data_AF-A0A1G2VX19-F1
#
_entry.id   AF-A0A1G2VX19-F1
#
_cell.length_a   1.000
_cell.length_b   1.000
_cell.length_c   1.000
_cell.angle_alpha   90.00
_cell.angle_beta   90.00
_cell.angle_gamma   90.00
#
_symmetry.space_group_name_H-M   'P 1'
#
loop_
_entity.id
_entity.type
_entity.pdbx_description
1 polymer ?
#
loop_
_entity_poly.entity_id
_entity_poly.type
_entity_poly.pdbx_seq_one_letter_code
_entity_poly.pdbx_strand_id
1 'polypeptide(L)'
;MRVSNMLAGALGAAIVAGSPAPAAVMMATFYGSTDFGGHDYAGLFGTPDSSLAYKSMSLTFVYDTALGARVTTTGEDMVVQSGGLNPILSASITIDGVTLDLDLPDYGYASSTDDYWTWLSARGTNPANYDNELSAMVIGSGMPGDLETPFMAYGYGGGSLRLWSPTNFGEALAETDFNLGGVEVTYVGPSSPGPVPEPTTWALMIAGFGLAGAALRARRLAAS
;
A
#
# COMPACT_ATOMS: atom_id res chain seq x y z
N MET A 1 -14.27 5.93 72.68
CA MET A 1 -14.88 6.34 71.40
C MET A 1 -13.76 6.61 70.40
N ARG A 2 -13.57 5.74 69.40
CA ARG A 2 -12.59 5.93 68.32
C ARG A 2 -13.35 5.99 67.00
N VAL A 3 -13.14 7.07 66.26
CA VAL A 3 -13.74 7.40 64.97
C VAL A 3 -13.24 6.41 63.92
N SER A 4 -14.15 5.82 63.14
CA SER A 4 -13.82 4.92 62.02
C SER A 4 -13.77 5.74 60.74
N ASN A 5 -12.60 5.81 60.09
CA ASN A 5 -12.45 6.37 58.76
C ASN A 5 -12.67 5.28 57.70
N MET A 6 -13.57 5.59 56.76
CA MET A 6 -13.81 4.86 55.52
C MET A 6 -12.62 4.99 54.57
N LEU A 7 -12.30 3.93 53.82
CA LEU A 7 -11.52 4.03 52.59
C LEU A 7 -12.17 3.17 51.51
N ALA A 8 -12.62 3.87 50.47
CA ALA A 8 -13.23 3.35 49.25
C ALA A 8 -12.18 2.67 48.37
N GLY A 9 -12.48 1.46 47.88
CA GLY A 9 -11.71 0.79 46.85
C GLY A 9 -12.09 1.32 45.47
N ALA A 10 -11.16 2.00 44.80
CA ALA A 10 -11.31 2.43 43.42
C ALA A 10 -11.15 1.23 42.47
N LEU A 11 -12.18 0.98 41.65
CA LEU A 11 -12.11 0.11 40.48
C LEU A 11 -11.24 0.79 39.41
N GLY A 12 -10.07 0.23 39.14
CA GLY A 12 -9.23 0.62 38.01
C GLY A 12 -9.85 0.08 36.71
N ALA A 13 -10.26 0.98 35.82
CA ALA A 13 -10.63 0.64 34.46
C ALA A 13 -9.35 0.26 33.68
N ALA A 14 -9.25 -1.00 33.26
CA ALA A 14 -8.23 -1.44 32.33
C ALA A 14 -8.57 -0.85 30.94
N ILE A 15 -7.74 0.05 30.45
CA ILE A 15 -7.75 0.46 29.05
C ILE A 15 -7.23 -0.74 28.26
N VAL A 16 -8.13 -1.46 27.59
CA VAL A 16 -7.75 -2.40 26.53
C VAL A 16 -7.34 -1.56 25.34
N ALA A 17 -6.03 -1.31 25.21
CA ALA A 17 -5.48 -0.84 23.95
C ALA A 17 -5.66 -1.99 22.94
N GLY A 18 -6.46 -1.78 21.89
CA GLY A 18 -6.49 -2.70 20.76
C GLY A 18 -5.07 -2.86 20.24
N SER A 19 -4.60 -4.10 20.08
CA SER A 19 -3.34 -4.35 19.39
C SER A 19 -3.41 -3.70 18.01
N PRO A 20 -2.37 -2.96 17.56
CA PRO A 20 -2.34 -2.48 16.18
C PRO A 20 -2.45 -3.69 15.24
N ALA A 21 -3.29 -3.58 14.21
CA ALA A 21 -3.36 -4.59 13.16
C ALA A 21 -1.95 -4.77 12.54
N PRO A 22 -1.54 -6.01 12.24
CA PRO A 22 -0.19 -6.28 11.73
C PRO A 22 -0.06 -5.73 10.31
N ALA A 23 0.67 -4.63 10.14
CA ALA A 23 0.87 -4.06 8.81
C ALA A 23 1.65 -5.01 7.87
N ALA A 24 1.18 -5.11 6.63
CA ALA A 24 1.59 -6.11 5.66
C ALA A 24 1.77 -5.50 4.28
N VAL A 25 2.71 -6.07 3.52
CA VAL A 25 2.84 -5.84 2.09
C VAL A 25 2.09 -6.95 1.36
N MET A 26 1.23 -6.53 0.45
CA MET A 26 0.31 -7.37 -0.30
C MET A 26 0.47 -7.12 -1.79
N MET A 27 0.10 -8.11 -2.61
CA MET A 27 0.08 -7.99 -4.05
C MET A 27 -1.31 -8.37 -4.56
N ALA A 28 -1.99 -7.42 -5.20
CA ALA A 28 -3.26 -7.64 -5.88
C ALA A 28 -3.03 -7.75 -7.38
N THR A 29 -3.44 -8.87 -7.97
CA THR A 29 -3.45 -9.11 -9.40
C THR A 29 -4.87 -9.19 -9.92
N PHE A 30 -5.24 -8.27 -10.79
CA PHE A 30 -6.53 -8.21 -11.45
C PHE A 30 -6.44 -8.84 -12.83
N TYR A 31 -7.49 -9.56 -13.24
CA TYR A 31 -7.52 -10.26 -14.52
C TYR A 31 -8.71 -9.81 -15.36
N GLY A 32 -8.51 -9.66 -16.67
CA GLY A 32 -9.58 -9.28 -17.57
C GLY A 32 -9.15 -9.09 -19.01
N SER A 33 -9.87 -8.21 -19.68
CA SER A 33 -9.53 -7.74 -21.03
C SER A 33 -9.71 -6.24 -21.13
N THR A 34 -8.98 -5.61 -22.04
CA THR A 34 -9.26 -4.25 -22.48
C THR A 34 -10.63 -4.17 -23.18
N ASP A 35 -11.28 -3.02 -23.04
CA ASP A 35 -12.58 -2.76 -23.67
C ASP A 35 -12.43 -2.26 -25.12
N PHE A 36 -13.54 -2.03 -25.82
CA PHE A 36 -13.57 -1.68 -27.25
C PHE A 36 -12.80 -0.38 -27.61
N GLY A 37 -12.64 0.56 -26.67
CA GLY A 37 -12.15 1.91 -26.94
C GLY A 37 -10.63 2.12 -26.88
N GLY A 38 -9.84 1.12 -26.46
CA GLY A 38 -8.43 1.31 -26.14
C GLY A 38 -7.51 1.55 -27.35
N HIS A 39 -6.47 2.37 -27.15
CA HIS A 39 -5.49 2.74 -28.17
C HIS A 39 -4.07 2.84 -27.59
N ASP A 40 -3.09 2.32 -28.34
CA ASP A 40 -1.66 2.43 -28.07
C ASP A 40 -1.03 3.37 -29.10
N TYR A 41 -0.94 4.65 -28.76
CA TYR A 41 -0.40 5.68 -29.66
C TYR A 41 1.12 5.55 -29.81
N ALA A 42 1.81 5.36 -28.68
CA ALA A 42 3.27 5.34 -28.65
C ALA A 42 3.89 3.97 -28.97
N GLY A 43 3.09 2.90 -29.06
CA GLY A 43 3.59 1.53 -29.27
C GLY A 43 4.17 0.91 -28.01
N LEU A 44 3.62 1.24 -26.83
CA LEU A 44 4.06 0.72 -25.54
C LEU A 44 3.76 -0.78 -25.38
N PHE A 45 2.71 -1.27 -26.04
CA PHE A 45 2.26 -2.67 -25.97
C PHE A 45 2.40 -3.39 -27.32
N GLY A 46 3.01 -2.75 -28.31
CA GLY A 46 3.20 -3.35 -29.63
C GLY A 46 3.56 -2.35 -30.72
N THR A 47 2.79 -2.38 -31.81
CA THR A 47 3.01 -1.45 -32.92
C THR A 47 2.38 -0.09 -32.56
N PRO A 48 3.07 1.04 -32.78
CA PRO A 48 2.48 2.35 -32.61
C PRO A 48 1.19 2.54 -33.41
N ASP A 49 0.32 3.39 -32.89
CA ASP A 49 -1.01 3.68 -33.41
C ASP A 49 -1.92 2.45 -33.60
N SER A 50 -1.81 1.47 -32.70
CA SER A 50 -2.62 0.24 -32.76
C SER A 50 -3.77 0.24 -31.74
N SER A 51 -4.83 -0.48 -32.07
CA SER A 51 -5.94 -0.67 -31.13
C SER A 51 -5.54 -1.64 -30.02
N LEU A 52 -5.89 -1.27 -28.79
CA LEU A 52 -5.80 -2.16 -27.63
C LEU A 52 -7.08 -2.96 -27.42
N ALA A 53 -8.10 -2.89 -28.27
CA ALA A 53 -9.40 -3.50 -28.00
C ALA A 53 -9.33 -5.03 -27.84
N TYR A 54 -10.07 -5.55 -26.84
CA TYR A 54 -10.29 -6.98 -26.59
C TYR A 54 -9.02 -7.82 -26.40
N LYS A 55 -7.95 -7.19 -25.92
CA LYS A 55 -6.70 -7.86 -25.55
C LYS A 55 -6.82 -8.42 -24.15
N SER A 56 -6.32 -9.64 -23.95
CA SER A 56 -6.16 -10.19 -22.60
C SER A 56 -5.19 -9.32 -21.80
N MET A 57 -5.51 -9.09 -20.53
CA MET A 57 -4.70 -8.25 -19.67
C MET A 57 -4.70 -8.69 -18.22
N SER A 58 -3.66 -8.28 -17.51
CA SER A 58 -3.59 -8.34 -16.05
C SER A 58 -2.97 -7.07 -15.49
N LEU A 59 -3.43 -6.64 -14.32
CA LEU A 59 -2.85 -5.52 -13.58
C LEU A 59 -2.31 -6.02 -12.27
N THR A 60 -1.16 -5.51 -11.84
CA THR A 60 -0.60 -5.84 -10.53
C THR A 60 -0.33 -4.57 -9.76
N PHE A 61 -0.84 -4.52 -8.53
CA PHE A 61 -0.52 -3.52 -7.53
C PHE A 61 0.17 -4.19 -6.35
N VAL A 62 1.31 -3.65 -5.92
CA VAL A 62 1.90 -3.99 -4.63
C VAL A 62 1.58 -2.85 -3.68
N TYR A 63 0.98 -3.16 -2.54
CA TYR A 63 0.57 -2.17 -1.55
C TYR A 63 1.02 -2.53 -0.15
N ASP A 64 1.29 -1.50 0.67
CA ASP A 64 1.68 -1.63 2.07
C ASP A 64 0.61 -0.98 2.95
N THR A 65 -0.02 -1.78 3.82
CA THR A 65 -1.08 -1.33 4.72
C THR A 65 -0.58 -0.45 5.87
N ALA A 66 0.75 -0.33 6.04
CA ALA A 66 1.38 0.61 6.98
C ALA A 66 1.40 2.06 6.48
N LEU A 67 1.26 2.27 5.18
CA LEU A 67 1.52 3.57 4.54
C LEU A 67 0.21 4.32 4.24
N GLY A 68 0.26 5.64 4.39
CA GLY A 68 -0.89 6.51 4.20
C GLY A 68 -1.83 6.58 5.42
N ALA A 69 -3.06 7.04 5.19
CA ALA A 69 -4.11 7.06 6.20
C ALA A 69 -4.99 5.82 6.06
N ARG A 70 -5.13 5.05 7.15
CA ARG A 70 -5.99 3.87 7.21
C ARG A 70 -7.32 4.20 7.88
N VAL A 71 -8.41 3.71 7.29
CA VAL A 71 -9.76 3.74 7.85
C VAL A 71 -10.30 2.32 7.81
N THR A 72 -10.59 1.77 8.99
CA THR A 72 -11.16 0.44 9.13
C THR A 72 -12.51 0.55 9.82
N THR A 73 -13.53 -0.03 9.21
CA THR A 73 -14.87 -0.14 9.78
C THR A 73 -15.31 -1.61 9.82
N THR A 74 -16.55 -1.88 10.22
CA THR A 74 -17.06 -3.25 10.20
C THR A 74 -17.32 -3.67 8.75
N GLY A 75 -16.47 -4.55 8.22
CA GLY A 75 -16.62 -5.10 6.87
C GLY A 75 -16.00 -4.24 5.76
N GLU A 76 -15.23 -3.21 6.09
CA GLU A 76 -14.49 -2.41 5.10
C GLU A 76 -13.16 -1.94 5.69
N ASP A 77 -12.11 -1.99 4.87
CA ASP A 77 -10.79 -1.50 5.23
C ASP A 77 -10.17 -0.79 4.03
N MET A 78 -9.61 0.38 4.29
CA MET A 78 -9.08 1.27 3.27
C MET A 78 -7.78 1.90 3.73
N VAL A 79 -6.81 1.99 2.81
CA VAL A 79 -5.63 2.84 2.93
C VAL A 79 -5.55 3.80 1.75
N VAL A 80 -5.26 5.06 2.04
CA VAL A 80 -5.15 6.12 1.02
C VAL A 80 -3.92 6.97 1.27
N GLN A 81 -3.32 7.48 0.21
CA GLN A 81 -2.22 8.42 0.28
C GLN A 81 -2.52 9.54 1.27
N SER A 82 -1.56 9.80 2.15
CA SER A 82 -1.65 10.87 3.15
C SER A 82 -0.26 11.24 3.66
N GLY A 83 -0.01 12.53 3.84
CA GLY A 83 1.28 13.02 4.39
C GLY A 83 2.51 12.66 3.55
N GLY A 84 2.34 12.47 2.23
CA GLY A 84 3.42 12.03 1.33
C GLY A 84 3.76 10.54 1.41
N LEU A 85 3.05 9.76 2.22
CA LEU A 85 3.13 8.30 2.24
C LEU A 85 2.10 7.72 1.30
N ASN A 86 2.54 6.99 0.29
CA ASN A 86 1.70 6.33 -0.70
C ASN A 86 1.56 4.84 -0.35
N PRO A 87 0.34 4.31 -0.14
CA PRO A 87 0.14 2.88 0.12
C PRO A 87 0.47 1.99 -1.07
N ILE A 88 0.42 2.50 -2.31
CA ILE A 88 0.80 1.72 -3.49
C ILE A 88 2.30 1.88 -3.71
N LEU A 89 3.05 0.78 -3.57
CA LEU A 89 4.50 0.73 -3.76
C LEU A 89 4.89 0.59 -5.23
N SER A 90 4.10 -0.14 -6.01
CA SER A 90 4.31 -0.31 -7.45
C SER A 90 3.01 -0.69 -8.14
N ALA A 91 2.86 -0.26 -9.38
CA ALA A 91 1.76 -0.63 -10.27
C ALA A 91 2.33 -1.07 -11.62
N SER A 92 1.83 -2.17 -12.17
CA SER A 92 2.19 -2.65 -13.49
C SER A 92 0.96 -3.15 -14.23
N ILE A 93 1.05 -3.15 -15.55
CA ILE A 93 0.01 -3.68 -16.43
C ILE A 93 0.65 -4.54 -17.51
N THR A 94 0.03 -5.69 -17.78
CA THR A 94 0.39 -6.56 -18.89
C THR A 94 -0.76 -6.60 -19.88
N ILE A 95 -0.52 -6.27 -21.14
CA ILE A 95 -1.49 -6.39 -22.23
C ILE A 95 -0.87 -7.23 -23.33
N ASP A 96 -1.57 -8.29 -23.76
CA ASP A 96 -1.12 -9.19 -24.84
C ASP A 96 0.31 -9.76 -24.61
N GLY A 97 0.68 -9.96 -23.35
CA GLY A 97 1.99 -10.48 -22.93
C GLY A 97 3.10 -9.43 -22.79
N VAL A 98 2.86 -8.16 -23.10
CA VAL A 98 3.82 -7.06 -22.87
C VAL A 98 3.50 -6.39 -21.55
N THR A 99 4.48 -6.39 -20.63
CA THR A 99 4.37 -5.77 -19.31
C THR A 99 5.02 -4.39 -19.29
N LEU A 100 4.32 -3.42 -18.71
CA LEU A 100 4.81 -2.09 -18.41
C LEU A 100 4.72 -1.83 -16.91
N ASP A 101 5.85 -1.49 -16.31
CA ASP A 101 5.91 -0.95 -14.94
C ASP A 101 5.64 0.54 -14.98
N LEU A 102 4.74 1.01 -14.12
CA LEU A 102 4.27 2.39 -14.09
C LEU A 102 4.84 3.14 -12.88
N ASP A 103 5.45 4.29 -13.13
CA ASP A 103 5.86 5.22 -12.09
C ASP A 103 4.68 6.17 -11.77
N LEU A 104 3.96 5.87 -10.69
CA LEU A 104 2.73 6.56 -10.27
C LEU A 104 2.82 6.99 -8.78
N PRO A 105 3.72 7.92 -8.43
CA PRO A 105 4.11 8.14 -7.04
C PRO A 105 3.13 9.01 -6.23
N ASP A 106 2.28 9.79 -6.89
CA ASP A 106 1.62 10.95 -6.26
C ASP A 106 0.38 10.58 -5.45
N TYR A 107 -0.39 9.61 -5.93
CA TYR A 107 -1.60 9.16 -5.27
C TYR A 107 -1.71 7.65 -5.34
N GLY A 108 -2.13 7.03 -4.24
CA GLY A 108 -2.45 5.63 -4.20
C GLY A 108 -3.57 5.35 -3.22
N TYR A 109 -4.33 4.31 -3.54
CA TYR A 109 -5.55 3.93 -2.87
C TYR A 109 -5.70 2.42 -2.95
N ALA A 110 -5.99 1.77 -1.82
CA ALA A 110 -6.43 0.39 -1.77
C ALA A 110 -7.59 0.28 -0.78
N SER A 111 -8.65 -0.42 -1.17
CA SER A 111 -9.75 -0.73 -0.26
C SER A 111 -10.42 -2.06 -0.63
N SER A 112 -10.97 -2.71 0.39
CA SER A 112 -11.77 -3.92 0.26
C SER A 112 -12.98 -3.85 1.17
N THR A 113 -14.14 -4.24 0.63
CA THR A 113 -15.42 -4.38 1.34
C THR A 113 -15.89 -5.83 1.30
N ASP A 114 -16.30 -6.33 2.46
CA ASP A 114 -16.70 -7.72 2.70
C ASP A 114 -17.82 -8.14 1.74
N ASP A 115 -17.57 -9.21 0.99
CA ASP A 115 -18.48 -9.76 -0.01
C ASP A 115 -19.05 -8.73 -1.01
N TYR A 116 -18.29 -7.67 -1.33
CA TYR A 116 -18.74 -6.64 -2.26
C TYR A 116 -17.71 -6.17 -3.29
N TRP A 117 -16.63 -5.51 -2.90
CA TRP A 117 -15.63 -5.03 -3.86
C TRP A 117 -14.22 -4.96 -3.31
N THR A 118 -13.25 -5.00 -4.23
CA THR A 118 -11.85 -4.64 -3.99
C THR A 118 -11.42 -3.66 -5.07
N TRP A 119 -10.87 -2.51 -4.66
CA TRP A 119 -10.50 -1.41 -5.55
C TRP A 119 -9.11 -0.89 -5.21
N LEU A 120 -8.25 -0.86 -6.22
CA LEU A 120 -6.92 -0.26 -6.14
C LEU A 120 -6.74 0.78 -7.24
N SER A 121 -6.06 1.87 -6.91
CA SER A 121 -5.73 2.93 -7.86
C SER A 121 -4.39 3.56 -7.52
N ALA A 122 -3.62 3.92 -8.56
CA ALA A 122 -2.40 4.68 -8.48
C ALA A 122 -2.40 5.79 -9.53
N ARG A 123 -1.86 6.96 -9.19
CA ARG A 123 -1.77 8.11 -10.10
C ARG A 123 -0.42 8.81 -9.96
N GLY A 124 0.08 9.32 -11.07
CA GLY A 124 1.29 10.12 -11.15
C GLY A 124 1.02 11.36 -12.00
N THR A 125 1.29 12.53 -11.46
CA THR A 125 1.13 13.80 -12.17
C THR A 125 2.24 13.92 -13.19
N ASN A 126 1.85 14.16 -14.44
CA ASN A 126 2.78 14.49 -15.48
C ASN A 126 3.11 16.00 -15.45
N PRO A 127 4.36 16.42 -15.71
CA PRO A 127 4.74 17.83 -15.89
C PRO A 127 3.84 18.65 -16.83
N ALA A 128 3.15 17.99 -17.77
CA ALA A 128 2.20 18.58 -18.69
C ALA A 128 0.76 18.70 -18.14
N ASN A 129 0.54 18.57 -16.81
CA ASN A 129 -0.76 18.68 -16.12
C ASN A 129 -1.82 17.65 -16.54
N TYR A 130 -1.40 16.45 -16.96
CA TYR A 130 -2.28 15.30 -17.09
C TYR A 130 -1.89 14.24 -16.06
N ASP A 131 -2.86 13.58 -15.45
CA ASP A 131 -2.57 12.49 -14.52
C ASP A 131 -2.40 11.20 -15.32
N ASN A 132 -1.25 10.55 -15.17
CA ASN A 132 -1.12 9.14 -15.48
C ASN A 132 -1.87 8.36 -14.41
N GLU A 133 -2.61 7.33 -14.80
CA GLU A 133 -3.47 6.59 -13.89
C GLU A 133 -3.52 5.11 -14.26
N LEU A 134 -3.50 4.28 -13.22
CA LEU A 134 -3.95 2.89 -13.28
C LEU A 134 -4.98 2.69 -12.17
N SER A 135 -6.17 2.21 -12.53
CA SER A 135 -7.27 1.97 -11.59
C SER A 135 -7.95 0.65 -11.93
N ALA A 136 -8.30 -0.14 -10.92
CA ALA A 136 -8.94 -1.44 -11.09
C ALA A 136 -9.86 -1.74 -9.90
N MET A 137 -11.13 -2.02 -10.18
CA MET A 137 -12.12 -2.45 -9.20
C MET A 137 -12.82 -3.71 -9.67
N VAL A 138 -12.92 -4.70 -8.81
CA VAL A 138 -13.76 -5.89 -9.02
C VAL A 138 -14.87 -5.86 -7.98
N ILE A 139 -16.08 -6.15 -8.42
CA ILE A 139 -17.29 -6.29 -7.61
C ILE A 139 -17.72 -7.76 -7.67
N GLY A 140 -17.98 -8.37 -6.52
CA GLY A 140 -18.34 -9.79 -6.42
C GLY A 140 -18.46 -10.26 -4.98
N SER A 141 -18.55 -11.57 -4.81
CA SER A 141 -18.54 -12.24 -3.50
C SER A 141 -17.19 -12.93 -3.25
N GLY A 142 -16.87 -13.22 -1.99
CA GLY A 142 -15.63 -13.88 -1.57
C GLY A 142 -14.48 -12.92 -1.29
N MET A 143 -14.74 -11.61 -1.28
CA MET A 143 -13.77 -10.58 -0.91
C MET A 143 -13.80 -10.37 0.60
N PRO A 144 -12.66 -10.40 1.30
CA PRO A 144 -12.58 -10.03 2.71
C PRO A 144 -12.86 -8.54 2.90
N GLY A 145 -13.49 -8.18 4.03
CA GLY A 145 -13.61 -6.79 4.49
C GLY A 145 -12.35 -6.20 5.11
N ASP A 146 -11.18 -6.80 4.85
CA ASP A 146 -9.87 -6.36 5.30
C ASP A 146 -8.85 -6.42 4.16
N LEU A 147 -7.78 -5.63 4.26
CA LEU A 147 -6.76 -5.53 3.22
C LEU A 147 -5.59 -6.53 3.36
N GLU A 148 -5.59 -7.38 4.38
CA GLU A 148 -4.41 -8.19 4.78
C GLU A 148 -4.65 -9.70 4.63
N THR A 149 -5.89 -10.13 4.46
CA THR A 149 -6.28 -11.52 4.20
C THR A 149 -6.06 -11.85 2.72
N PRO A 150 -5.21 -12.85 2.39
CA PRO A 150 -5.09 -13.33 1.01
C PRO A 150 -6.37 -14.02 0.52
N PHE A 151 -6.76 -13.78 -0.72
CA PHE A 151 -7.96 -14.37 -1.32
C PHE A 151 -7.88 -14.42 -2.84
N MET A 152 -8.80 -15.19 -3.44
CA MET A 152 -9.06 -15.17 -4.88
C MET A 152 -10.57 -15.09 -5.06
N ALA A 153 -11.04 -14.08 -5.80
CA ALA A 153 -12.45 -13.86 -6.05
C ALA A 153 -12.71 -13.61 -7.52
N TYR A 154 -13.83 -14.16 -8.01
CA TYR A 154 -14.35 -13.88 -9.34
C TYR A 154 -15.51 -12.90 -9.23
N GLY A 155 -15.61 -12.02 -10.21
CA GLY A 155 -16.61 -10.96 -10.20
C GLY A 155 -16.72 -10.29 -11.55
N TYR A 156 -17.35 -9.13 -11.54
CA TYR A 156 -17.35 -8.21 -12.67
C TYR A 156 -16.78 -6.89 -12.19
N GLY A 157 -16.12 -6.17 -13.08
CA GLY A 157 -15.49 -4.93 -12.70
C GLY A 157 -14.92 -4.21 -13.88
N GLY A 158 -14.21 -3.14 -13.58
CA GLY A 158 -13.57 -2.34 -14.59
C GLY A 158 -12.49 -1.46 -14.00
N GLY A 159 -11.94 -0.63 -14.85
CA GLY A 159 -10.82 0.19 -14.52
C GLY A 159 -10.33 0.90 -15.77
N SER A 160 -9.23 1.63 -15.64
CA SER A 160 -8.64 2.37 -16.74
C SER A 160 -7.13 2.45 -16.63
N LEU A 161 -6.47 2.48 -17.79
CA LEU A 161 -5.12 2.99 -17.97
C LEU A 161 -5.21 4.31 -18.74
N ARG A 162 -4.56 5.34 -18.21
CA ARG A 162 -4.35 6.62 -18.90
C ARG A 162 -2.88 6.97 -18.79
N LEU A 163 -2.18 7.06 -19.92
CA LEU A 163 -0.78 7.47 -19.98
C LEU A 163 -0.64 8.64 -20.95
N TRP A 164 0.01 9.69 -20.48
CA TRP A 164 0.22 10.95 -21.20
C TRP A 164 1.71 11.24 -21.35
N SER A 165 2.05 11.94 -22.44
CA SER A 165 3.43 12.30 -22.77
C SER A 165 4.03 13.25 -21.73
N PRO A 166 5.22 12.96 -21.17
CA PRO A 166 5.86 13.82 -20.16
C PRO A 166 6.30 15.19 -20.71
N THR A 167 6.41 15.31 -22.03
CA THR A 167 6.98 16.48 -22.69
C THR A 167 5.99 17.22 -23.58
N ASN A 168 4.88 16.58 -23.98
CA ASN A 168 3.94 17.13 -24.94
C ASN A 168 2.53 17.20 -24.33
N PHE A 169 2.02 18.43 -24.22
CA PHE A 169 0.72 18.68 -23.62
C PHE A 169 -0.42 18.06 -24.46
N GLY A 170 -1.25 17.25 -23.81
CA GLY A 170 -2.45 16.66 -24.42
C GLY A 170 -2.17 15.47 -25.35
N GLU A 171 -0.93 14.99 -25.42
CA GLU A 171 -0.59 13.80 -26.18
C GLU A 171 -0.72 12.55 -25.30
N ALA A 172 -1.67 11.69 -25.62
CA ALA A 172 -1.81 10.37 -25.00
C ALA A 172 -0.74 9.43 -25.56
N LEU A 173 -0.11 8.63 -24.69
CA LEU A 173 0.80 7.55 -25.07
C LEU A 173 0.04 6.23 -25.22
N ALA A 174 -0.86 5.95 -24.28
CA ALA A 174 -1.79 4.83 -24.34
C ALA A 174 -2.98 5.12 -23.42
N GLU A 175 -4.19 4.74 -23.86
CA GLU A 175 -5.40 4.86 -23.05
C GLU A 175 -6.33 3.68 -23.33
N THR A 176 -6.90 3.10 -22.30
CA THR A 176 -7.93 2.05 -22.43
C THR A 176 -8.71 1.88 -21.13
N ASP A 177 -9.97 1.50 -21.26
CA ASP A 177 -10.77 0.96 -20.15
C ASP A 177 -10.67 -0.57 -20.11
N PHE A 178 -11.05 -1.17 -18.99
CA PHE A 178 -11.00 -2.61 -18.75
C PHE A 178 -12.35 -3.20 -18.42
N ASN A 179 -12.53 -4.46 -18.81
CA ASN A 179 -13.51 -5.36 -18.25
C ASN A 179 -12.76 -6.38 -17.38
N LEU A 180 -13.02 -6.40 -16.08
CA LEU A 180 -12.36 -7.28 -15.12
C LEU A 180 -13.28 -8.44 -14.71
N GLY A 181 -12.69 -9.63 -14.59
CA GLY A 181 -13.38 -10.87 -14.24
C GLY A 181 -13.01 -11.44 -12.86
N GLY A 182 -11.99 -10.88 -12.20
CA GLY A 182 -11.55 -11.36 -10.91
C GLY A 182 -10.29 -10.68 -10.41
N VAL A 183 -9.96 -10.96 -9.15
CA VAL A 183 -8.77 -10.49 -8.45
C VAL A 183 -8.20 -11.61 -7.59
N GLU A 184 -6.88 -11.70 -7.56
CA GLU A 184 -6.10 -12.48 -6.61
C GLU A 184 -5.31 -11.53 -5.73
N VAL A 185 -5.42 -11.68 -4.42
CA VAL A 185 -4.61 -10.94 -3.45
C VAL A 185 -3.76 -11.93 -2.68
N THR A 186 -2.45 -11.69 -2.70
CA THR A 186 -1.45 -12.53 -2.04
C THR A 186 -0.63 -11.74 -1.03
N TYR A 187 -0.19 -12.43 0.03
CA TYR A 187 0.74 -11.87 1.00
C TYR A 187 2.16 -11.89 0.45
N VAL A 188 2.83 -10.74 0.48
CA VAL A 188 4.23 -10.61 0.02
C VAL A 188 5.18 -10.70 1.21
N GLY A 189 4.85 -10.03 2.31
CA GLY A 189 5.73 -9.96 3.48
C GLY A 189 5.27 -8.95 4.52
N PRO A 190 5.98 -8.83 5.65
CA PRO A 190 5.67 -7.82 6.66
C PRO A 190 6.02 -6.43 6.13
N SER A 191 5.29 -5.39 6.56
CA SER A 191 5.72 -4.01 6.34
C SER A 191 7.09 -3.82 7.01
N SER A 192 8.11 -3.34 6.28
CA SER A 192 9.39 -3.02 6.91
C SER A 192 9.28 -1.66 7.57
N PRO A 193 9.36 -1.53 8.91
CA PRO A 193 9.74 -0.23 9.47
C PRO A 193 11.11 0.10 8.86
N GLY A 194 11.28 1.31 8.30
CA GLY A 194 12.58 1.75 7.79
C GLY A 194 13.68 1.52 8.84
N PRO A 195 14.97 1.41 8.47
CA PRO A 195 16.03 0.96 9.36
C PRO A 195 16.05 1.75 10.68
N VAL A 196 15.41 1.20 11.71
CA VAL A 196 15.51 1.68 13.08
C VAL A 196 16.86 1.19 13.57
N PRO A 197 17.77 2.05 14.07
CA PRO A 197 19.00 1.59 14.68
C PRO A 197 18.63 0.58 15.76
N GLU A 198 19.04 -0.67 15.57
CA GLU A 198 18.61 -1.75 16.45
C GLU A 198 18.91 -1.39 17.92
N PRO A 199 18.05 -1.78 18.88
CA PRO A 199 18.22 -1.47 20.31
C PRO A 199 19.61 -1.81 20.86
N THR A 200 20.29 -2.78 20.24
CA THR A 200 21.68 -3.17 20.49
C THR A 200 22.69 -2.06 20.26
N THR A 201 22.47 -1.17 19.28
CA THR A 201 23.37 -0.05 18.97
C THR A 201 23.41 0.95 20.13
N TRP A 202 22.25 1.26 20.71
CA TRP A 202 22.14 2.15 21.87
C TRP A 202 22.69 1.50 23.13
N ALA A 203 22.41 0.21 23.32
CA ALA A 203 22.97 -0.57 24.42
C ALA A 203 24.50 -0.63 24.37
N LEU A 204 25.10 -0.83 23.19
CA LEU A 204 26.56 -0.83 23.00
C LEU A 204 27.18 0.56 23.21
N MET A 205 26.51 1.63 22.77
CA MET A 205 26.98 3.00 23.05
C MET A 205 26.95 3.29 24.56
N ILE A 206 25.85 2.99 25.24
CA ILE A 206 25.73 3.18 26.69
C ILE A 206 26.74 2.31 27.43
N ALA A 207 26.93 1.05 27.04
CA ALA A 207 27.92 0.17 27.63
C ALA A 207 29.36 0.68 27.40
N GLY A 208 29.67 1.15 26.19
CA GLY A 208 30.97 1.73 25.85
C GLY A 208 31.28 2.99 26.66
N PHE A 209 30.34 3.92 26.77
CA PHE A 209 30.49 5.11 27.61
C PHE A 209 30.57 4.77 29.10
N GLY A 210 29.78 3.78 29.56
CA GLY A 210 29.83 3.28 30.93
C GLY A 210 31.20 2.68 31.28
N LEU A 211 31.77 1.86 30.41
CA LEU A 211 33.09 1.25 30.59
C LEU A 211 34.21 2.30 30.55
N ALA A 212 34.16 3.25 29.62
CA ALA A 212 35.12 4.35 29.56
C ALA A 212 35.08 5.21 30.83
N GLY A 213 33.88 5.55 31.33
CA GLY A 213 33.69 6.27 32.58
C GLY A 213 34.20 5.49 33.80
N ALA A 214 33.92 4.18 33.87
CA ALA A 214 34.40 3.30 34.94
C ALA A 214 35.93 3.21 34.97
N ALA A 215 36.58 3.08 33.80
CA ALA A 215 38.03 3.03 33.69
C ALA A 215 38.69 4.34 34.16
N LEU A 216 38.11 5.50 33.81
CA LEU A 216 38.60 6.81 34.28
C LEU A 216 38.44 6.96 35.80
N ARG A 217 37.34 6.45 36.38
CA ARG A 217 37.11 6.49 37.84
C ARG A 217 38.09 5.59 38.60
N ALA A 218 38.38 4.39 38.08
CA ALA A 218 39.35 3.47 38.69
C ALA A 218 40.77 4.06 38.73
N ARG A 219 41.20 4.75 37.67
CA ARG A 219 42.53 5.40 37.61
C ARG A 219 42.70 6.52 38.63
N ARG A 220 41.65 7.31 38.91
CA ARG A 220 41.70 8.38 39.92
C ARG A 220 41.87 7.81 41.33
N LEU A 221 41.21 6.69 41.62
CA LEU A 221 41.30 6.03 42.93
C LEU A 221 42.66 5.35 43.16
N ALA A 222 43.32 4.87 42.11
CA ALA A 222 44.66 4.29 42.21
C ALA A 222 45.80 5.33 42.31
N ALA A 223 45.51 6.61 42.05
CA ALA A 223 46.46 7.72 42.12
C ALA A 223 46.28 8.59 43.37
N SER A 224 45.39 8.19 44.29
CA SER A 224 45.16 8.79 45.61
C SER A 224 45.70 7.87 46.69
#